data_AF-A0A5B8UFM0-F1
#
_entry.id   AF-A0A5B8UFM0-F1
#
_cell.length_a   1.000
_cell.length_b   1.000
_cell.length_c   1.000
_cell.angle_alpha   90.00
_cell.angle_beta   90.00
_cell.angle_gamma   90.00
#
_symmetry.space_group_name_H-M   'P 1'
#
loop_
_entity.id
_entity.type
_entity.pdbx_description
1 polymer ?
#
loop_
_entity_poly.entity_id
_entity_poly.type
_entity_poly.pdbx_seq_one_letter_code
_entity_poly.pdbx_strand_id
1 'polypeptide(L)'
;MKSSCFIYGIAAVLSACGSNHKAATENAEAKAQPASVASITVDGQMQDWQGVPLLATANGIDYALANSRDNLYVLFKIADPAEQMKLIRGGMEVWFDPTGKHAKTTEIIYPVKGELPDETFRPNFAQGEKPDTKDLHRRIESGLISFNRIGFKPAYSGVQSIRENTGFKGAINWNESGELIYEVTVPFAAFPTDVKNQNMEVGFFIGAVDKPKAATNEGAAPSEEGGRPMGGGMRGGGGRRGGGAYGGGSRQRGENGQQRSSTSNSLALKKMYEPEAFWVQYTSK
;
A
#
# COMPACT_ATOMS: atom_id res chain seq x y z
N MET A 1 6.83 33.56 62.29
CA MET A 1 7.00 32.12 62.57
C MET A 1 5.63 31.45 62.51
N LYS A 2 5.57 30.23 61.94
CA LYS A 2 4.39 29.38 61.61
C LYS A 2 3.77 29.73 60.25
N SER A 3 4.17 29.16 59.10
CA SER A 3 4.09 27.76 58.63
C SER A 3 2.69 27.13 58.75
N SER A 4 2.02 27.01 57.60
CA SER A 4 1.00 25.97 57.32
C SER A 4 1.01 25.65 55.81
N CYS A 5 1.59 24.50 55.47
CA CYS A 5 1.46 23.85 54.16
C CYS A 5 0.06 23.24 54.05
N PHE A 6 -0.66 23.51 52.96
CA PHE A 6 -1.83 22.73 52.56
C PHE A 6 -1.42 21.80 51.41
N ILE A 7 -1.50 20.49 51.69
CA ILE A 7 -1.35 19.42 50.72
C ILE A 7 -2.76 19.14 50.16
N TYR A 8 -2.99 19.37 48.87
CA TYR A 8 -4.16 18.84 48.18
C TYR A 8 -3.74 17.58 47.42
N GLY A 9 -4.17 16.43 47.95
CA GLY A 9 -4.15 15.17 47.22
C GLY A 9 -5.34 15.12 46.27
N ILE A 10 -5.10 14.95 44.98
CA ILE A 10 -6.12 14.64 43.98
C ILE A 10 -5.98 13.17 43.62
N ALA A 11 -6.95 12.37 44.05
CA ALA A 11 -7.15 11.01 43.57
C ALA A 11 -7.94 11.10 42.26
N ALA A 12 -7.34 10.66 41.15
CA ALA A 12 -8.04 10.49 39.88
C ALA A 12 -8.26 8.99 39.65
N VAL A 13 -9.51 8.55 39.84
CA VAL A 13 -10.02 7.29 39.30
C VAL A 13 -10.59 7.63 37.93
N LEU A 14 -9.97 7.10 36.86
CA LEU A 14 -10.53 7.19 35.51
C LEU A 14 -10.65 5.79 34.90
N SER A 15 -11.90 5.32 34.97
CA SER A 15 -12.68 4.61 33.96
C SER A 15 -11.91 3.88 32.85
N ALA A 16 -11.99 2.55 32.90
CA ALA A 16 -11.80 1.68 31.75
C ALA A 16 -12.99 1.82 30.78
N CYS A 17 -12.71 2.13 29.51
CA CYS A 17 -13.61 1.84 28.40
C CYS A 17 -12.78 1.22 27.27
N GLY A 18 -13.17 0.01 26.88
CA GLY A 18 -12.62 -0.67 25.72
C GLY A 18 -13.15 -0.09 24.42
N SER A 19 -12.30 -0.10 23.41
CA SER A 19 -12.68 -0.34 22.02
C SER A 19 -11.46 -0.91 21.29
N ASN A 20 -11.61 -2.12 20.75
CA ASN A 20 -10.60 -2.78 19.93
C ASN A 20 -10.62 -2.16 18.53
N HIS A 21 -9.99 -1.01 18.36
CA HIS A 21 -9.40 -0.66 17.08
C HIS A 21 -7.91 -0.96 17.20
N LYS A 22 -7.43 -1.94 16.41
CA LYS A 22 -5.99 -2.11 16.20
C LYS A 22 -5.50 -0.82 15.53
N ALA A 23 -4.98 0.10 16.34
CA ALA A 23 -4.23 1.24 15.87
C ALA A 23 -3.05 0.71 15.05
N ALA A 24 -2.82 1.30 13.88
CA ALA A 24 -1.55 1.13 13.18
C ALA A 24 -0.44 1.43 14.19
N THR A 25 0.52 0.52 14.31
CA THR A 25 1.65 0.67 15.22
C THR A 25 2.40 1.95 14.82
N GLU A 26 2.28 2.99 15.63
CA GLU A 26 2.97 4.27 15.45
C GLU A 26 4.47 4.02 15.75
N ASN A 27 5.22 3.71 14.69
CA ASN A 27 6.67 3.47 14.77
C ASN A 27 7.41 4.82 14.89
N ALA A 28 8.55 4.78 15.59
CA ALA A 28 9.38 5.90 16.04
C ALA A 28 9.52 7.08 15.05
N GLU A 29 9.37 8.30 15.57
CA GLU A 29 9.61 9.57 14.86
C GLU A 29 11.07 9.67 14.40
N ALA A 30 11.28 9.69 13.09
CA ALA A 30 12.58 9.99 12.50
C ALA A 30 12.71 11.50 12.27
N LYS A 31 13.79 12.10 12.79
CA LYS A 31 14.13 13.51 12.50
C LYS A 31 14.75 13.61 11.11
N ALA A 32 14.07 14.28 10.20
CA ALA A 32 14.56 14.49 8.84
C ALA A 32 14.91 15.97 8.59
N GLN A 33 16.10 16.20 8.04
CA GLN A 33 16.45 17.49 7.45
C GLN A 33 16.25 17.37 5.93
N PRO A 34 15.25 18.05 5.34
CA PRO A 34 15.02 18.03 3.90
C PRO A 34 16.21 18.65 3.15
N ALA A 35 16.50 18.13 1.97
CA ALA A 35 17.44 18.77 1.05
C ALA A 35 16.80 20.01 0.42
N SER A 36 17.57 21.08 0.30
CA SER A 36 17.15 22.23 -0.51
C SER A 36 17.65 22.02 -1.94
N VAL A 37 16.73 22.05 -2.89
CA VAL A 37 16.96 21.78 -4.32
C VAL A 37 16.42 22.91 -5.18
N ALA A 38 16.91 23.06 -6.41
CA ALA A 38 16.37 24.06 -7.34
C ALA A 38 14.96 23.67 -7.81
N SER A 39 14.82 22.43 -8.27
CA SER A 39 13.55 21.80 -8.67
C SER A 39 13.75 20.29 -8.78
N ILE A 40 12.67 19.54 -8.65
CA ILE A 40 12.59 18.12 -8.98
C ILE A 40 11.48 17.96 -10.02
N THR A 41 11.75 17.22 -11.08
CA THR A 41 10.75 16.76 -12.03
C THR A 41 10.07 15.55 -11.42
N VAL A 42 8.75 15.58 -11.32
CA VAL A 42 7.98 14.45 -10.78
C VAL A 42 7.50 13.57 -11.92
N ASP A 43 8.32 12.56 -12.22
CA ASP A 43 8.15 11.60 -13.31
C ASP A 43 8.42 10.14 -12.86
N GLY A 44 8.65 9.95 -11.56
CA GLY A 44 8.95 8.64 -10.96
C GLY A 44 10.36 8.18 -11.27
N GLN A 45 11.29 9.09 -11.59
CA GLN A 45 12.68 8.73 -11.90
C GLN A 45 13.68 9.35 -10.91
N MET A 46 14.73 8.59 -10.57
CA MET A 46 15.68 8.95 -9.52
C MET A 46 16.72 10.01 -9.92
N GLN A 47 16.76 10.47 -11.17
CA GLN A 47 17.82 11.33 -11.70
C GLN A 47 17.90 12.67 -10.95
N ASP A 48 16.75 13.30 -10.68
CA ASP A 48 16.68 14.59 -9.98
C ASP A 48 16.90 14.48 -8.47
N TRP A 49 16.89 13.26 -7.94
CA TRP A 49 17.12 12.97 -6.51
C TRP A 49 18.59 12.69 -6.19
N GLN A 50 19.49 12.75 -7.17
CA GLN A 50 20.92 12.57 -6.94
C GLN A 50 21.45 13.60 -5.93
N GLY A 51 22.04 13.12 -4.84
CA GLY A 51 22.56 13.97 -3.76
C GLY A 51 21.53 14.38 -2.71
N VAL A 52 20.25 14.04 -2.88
CA VAL A 52 19.25 14.12 -1.80
C VAL A 52 19.42 12.89 -0.90
N PRO A 53 19.69 13.07 0.41
CA PRO A 53 19.85 11.94 1.31
C PRO A 53 18.51 11.23 1.51
N LEU A 54 18.52 9.90 1.35
CA LEU A 54 17.44 9.05 1.87
C LEU A 54 17.50 9.11 3.40
N LEU A 55 16.39 9.49 4.01
CA LEU A 55 16.33 9.93 5.41
C LEU A 55 16.25 8.73 6.37
N ALA A 56 15.48 7.70 6.02
CA ALA A 56 15.48 6.41 6.70
C ALA A 56 14.72 5.36 5.88
N THR A 57 14.81 4.11 6.33
CA THR A 57 13.93 3.03 5.92
C THR A 57 12.87 2.82 7.01
N ALA A 58 11.65 3.30 6.80
CA ALA A 58 10.52 2.97 7.68
C ALA A 58 9.78 1.76 7.09
N ASN A 59 9.64 0.68 7.85
CA ASN A 59 8.96 -0.55 7.42
C ASN A 59 9.47 -1.18 6.11
N GLY A 60 10.74 -0.96 5.73
CA GLY A 60 11.30 -1.46 4.47
C GLY A 60 11.10 -0.52 3.27
N ILE A 61 10.66 0.71 3.52
CA ILE A 61 10.47 1.76 2.52
C ILE A 61 11.50 2.86 2.75
N ASP A 62 12.36 3.09 1.76
CA ASP A 62 13.27 4.22 1.76
C ASP A 62 12.50 5.49 1.36
N TYR A 63 12.71 6.59 2.08
CA TYR A 63 12.06 7.86 1.73
C TYR A 63 13.02 9.04 1.78
N ALA A 64 12.69 10.09 1.02
CA ALA A 64 13.34 11.39 1.10
C ALA A 64 12.32 12.53 1.06
N LEU A 65 12.72 13.65 1.66
CA LEU A 65 12.04 14.92 1.60
C LEU A 65 12.99 15.96 1.02
N ALA A 66 12.49 16.78 0.11
CA ALA A 66 13.23 17.90 -0.43
C ALA A 66 12.29 19.09 -0.61
N ASN A 67 12.84 20.30 -0.65
CA ASN A 67 12.07 21.50 -0.94
C ASN A 67 12.83 22.45 -1.85
N SER A 68 12.08 23.15 -2.70
CA SER A 68 12.57 24.29 -3.46
C SER A 68 12.02 25.59 -2.85
N ARG A 69 12.15 26.69 -3.60
CA ARG A 69 11.54 27.97 -3.23
C ARG A 69 10.02 27.86 -3.10
N ASP A 70 9.37 27.08 -3.95
CA ASP A 70 7.91 27.14 -4.12
C ASP A 70 7.21 25.81 -3.81
N ASN A 71 7.96 24.70 -3.74
CA ASN A 71 7.40 23.37 -3.60
C ASN A 71 8.08 22.53 -2.52
N LEU A 72 7.29 21.65 -1.92
CA LEU A 72 7.71 20.49 -1.14
C LEU A 72 7.65 19.24 -2.03
N TYR A 73 8.64 18.36 -1.90
CA TYR A 73 8.76 17.11 -2.63
C TYR A 73 8.89 15.93 -1.66
N VAL A 74 8.19 14.85 -2.01
CA VAL A 74 8.23 13.57 -1.29
C VAL A 74 8.67 12.50 -2.27
N LEU A 75 9.62 11.65 -1.84
CA LEU A 75 10.07 10.46 -2.56
C LEU A 75 9.90 9.24 -1.68
N PHE A 76 9.34 8.17 -2.25
CA PHE A 76 9.38 6.82 -1.71
C PHE A 76 10.05 5.90 -2.72
N LYS A 77 10.95 5.05 -2.24
CA LYS A 77 11.61 3.99 -3.02
C LYS A 77 11.36 2.65 -2.33
N ILE A 78 10.68 1.75 -3.02
CA ILE A 78 10.17 0.50 -2.45
C ILE A 78 10.71 -0.70 -3.23
N ALA A 79 11.53 -1.52 -2.57
CA ALA A 79 12.11 -2.72 -3.17
C ALA A 79 11.21 -3.97 -3.02
N ASP A 80 10.44 -4.06 -1.93
CA ASP A 80 9.61 -5.24 -1.63
C ASP A 80 8.34 -5.27 -2.52
N PRO A 81 8.14 -6.29 -3.37
CA PRO A 81 6.99 -6.33 -4.30
C PRO A 81 5.62 -6.35 -3.61
N ALA A 82 5.52 -6.89 -2.39
CA ALA A 82 4.26 -6.88 -1.64
C ALA A 82 3.93 -5.46 -1.15
N GLU A 83 4.93 -4.70 -0.69
CA GLU A 83 4.76 -3.28 -0.35
C GLU A 83 4.44 -2.43 -1.59
N GLN A 84 5.09 -2.70 -2.73
CA GLN A 84 4.76 -2.03 -4.00
C GLN A 84 3.29 -2.24 -4.35
N MET A 85 2.83 -3.49 -4.32
CA MET A 85 1.45 -3.82 -4.69
C MET A 85 0.44 -3.30 -3.65
N LYS A 86 0.82 -3.27 -2.38
CA LYS A 86 0.03 -2.67 -1.30
C LYS A 86 -0.16 -1.18 -1.52
N LEU A 87 0.89 -0.42 -1.84
CA LEU A 87 0.78 1.00 -2.18
C LEU A 87 -0.13 1.23 -3.39
N ILE A 88 0.08 0.46 -4.46
CA ILE A 88 -0.69 0.63 -5.72
C ILE A 88 -2.18 0.32 -5.53
N ARG A 89 -2.53 -0.76 -4.81
CA ARG A 89 -3.93 -1.20 -4.67
C ARG A 89 -4.62 -0.62 -3.44
N GLY A 90 -3.89 -0.52 -2.33
CA GLY A 90 -4.36 0.00 -1.05
C GLY A 90 -4.42 1.52 -1.01
N GLY A 91 -3.74 2.19 -1.95
CA GLY A 91 -3.60 3.64 -1.99
C GLY A 91 -2.59 4.15 -0.96
N MET A 92 -2.26 5.44 -1.09
CA MET A 92 -1.36 6.12 -0.18
C MET A 92 -1.86 7.52 0.14
N GLU A 93 -1.76 7.88 1.41
CA GLU A 93 -2.06 9.19 1.95
C GLU A 93 -0.77 9.82 2.47
N VAL A 94 -0.54 11.09 2.12
CA VAL A 94 0.52 11.92 2.68
C VAL A 94 -0.12 13.05 3.46
N TRP A 95 0.06 13.04 4.77
CA TRP A 95 -0.44 14.04 5.70
C TRP A 95 0.61 15.11 5.96
N PHE A 96 0.19 16.36 6.04
CA PHE A 96 1.05 17.49 6.35
C PHE A 96 0.48 18.24 7.56
N ASP A 97 1.22 18.23 8.67
CA ASP A 97 0.80 18.87 9.91
C ASP A 97 1.80 19.94 10.38
N PRO A 98 1.54 21.23 10.10
CA PRO A 98 2.33 22.33 10.62
C PRO A 98 2.21 22.53 12.14
N THR A 99 1.28 21.85 12.82
CA THR A 99 1.07 21.99 14.26
C THR A 99 1.98 21.09 15.10
N GLY A 100 2.55 20.05 14.48
CA GLY A 100 3.40 19.07 15.17
C GLY A 100 2.62 18.19 16.16
N LYS A 101 1.38 17.81 15.81
CA LYS A 101 0.47 17.01 16.64
C LYS A 101 -0.13 15.85 15.86
N HIS A 102 0.53 15.39 14.80
CA HIS A 102 0.04 14.33 13.92
C HIS A 102 -1.40 14.56 13.38
N ALA A 103 -1.77 15.82 13.11
CA ALA A 103 -3.08 16.18 12.59
C ALA A 103 -3.24 15.76 11.12
N LYS A 104 -4.33 15.04 10.82
CA LYS A 104 -4.67 14.54 9.47
C LYS A 104 -5.65 15.47 8.76
N THR A 105 -5.36 16.77 8.77
CA THR A 105 -6.29 17.79 8.24
C THR A 105 -5.93 18.25 6.85
N THR A 106 -4.67 18.17 6.44
CA THR A 106 -4.18 18.56 5.11
C THR A 106 -3.44 17.38 4.50
N GLU A 107 -3.92 16.88 3.36
CA GLU A 107 -3.42 15.63 2.80
C GLU A 107 -3.56 15.50 1.28
N ILE A 108 -2.68 14.68 0.72
CA ILE A 108 -2.77 14.19 -0.66
C ILE A 108 -2.99 12.69 -0.63
N ILE A 109 -3.96 12.23 -1.41
CA ILE A 109 -4.19 10.81 -1.67
C ILE A 109 -3.79 10.51 -3.11
N TYR A 110 -2.75 9.69 -3.25
CA TYR A 110 -2.26 9.18 -4.53
C TYR A 110 -1.34 7.99 -4.25
N PRO A 111 -1.58 6.82 -4.86
CA PRO A 111 -2.75 6.44 -5.64
C PRO A 111 -4.05 6.49 -4.83
N VAL A 112 -5.18 6.68 -5.50
CA VAL A 112 -6.49 6.54 -4.85
C VAL A 112 -6.84 5.05 -4.77
N LYS A 113 -7.23 4.56 -3.58
CA LYS A 113 -7.65 3.16 -3.41
C LYS A 113 -8.79 2.81 -4.37
N GLY A 114 -8.62 1.72 -5.12
CA GLY A 114 -9.62 1.25 -6.07
C GLY A 114 -9.69 2.02 -7.39
N GLU A 115 -8.74 2.93 -7.66
CA GLU A 115 -8.65 3.64 -8.94
C GLU A 115 -8.36 2.68 -10.11
N LEU A 116 -7.53 1.66 -9.87
CA LEU A 116 -7.21 0.65 -10.86
C LEU A 116 -8.22 -0.52 -10.76
N PRO A 117 -8.87 -0.90 -11.87
CA PRO A 117 -9.73 -2.09 -11.89
C PRO A 117 -8.88 -3.37 -11.75
N ASP A 118 -9.50 -4.46 -11.28
CA ASP A 118 -8.80 -5.75 -11.10
C ASP A 118 -8.26 -6.29 -12.43
N GLU A 119 -8.89 -5.96 -13.56
CA GLU A 119 -8.44 -6.28 -14.92
C GLU A 119 -7.02 -5.76 -15.20
N THR A 120 -6.60 -4.64 -14.60
CA THR A 120 -5.25 -4.07 -14.76
C THR A 120 -4.18 -5.10 -14.37
N PHE A 121 -4.44 -5.87 -13.32
CA PHE A 121 -3.49 -6.83 -12.74
C PHE A 121 -3.61 -8.22 -13.34
N ARG A 122 -4.54 -8.44 -14.28
CA ARG A 122 -4.68 -9.75 -14.91
C ARG A 122 -3.51 -10.03 -15.87
N PRO A 123 -2.93 -11.23 -15.79
CA PRO A 123 -2.06 -11.78 -16.83
C PRO A 123 -2.68 -11.58 -18.22
N ASN A 124 -1.94 -10.95 -19.13
CA ASN A 124 -2.37 -10.80 -20.53
C ASN A 124 -1.46 -11.62 -21.46
N PHE A 125 -1.16 -12.85 -21.08
CA PHE A 125 -0.26 -13.73 -21.82
C PHE A 125 -0.87 -15.12 -22.03
N ALA A 126 -0.46 -15.77 -23.12
CA ALA A 126 -0.94 -17.10 -23.46
C ALA A 126 -0.37 -18.16 -22.50
N GLN A 127 -1.06 -19.29 -22.36
CA GLN A 127 -0.62 -20.37 -21.47
C GLN A 127 0.78 -20.87 -21.88
N GLY A 128 1.77 -20.70 -20.99
CA GLY A 128 3.18 -21.08 -21.22
C GLY A 128 4.14 -19.92 -21.47
N GLU A 129 3.63 -18.70 -21.65
CA GLU A 129 4.46 -17.49 -21.75
C GLU A 129 4.79 -16.93 -20.36
N LYS A 130 5.91 -16.21 -20.26
CA LYS A 130 6.28 -15.50 -19.03
C LYS A 130 5.51 -14.18 -18.98
N PRO A 131 5.05 -13.74 -17.80
CA PRO A 131 4.47 -12.40 -17.64
C PRO A 131 5.43 -11.31 -18.13
N ASP A 132 4.97 -10.43 -19.00
CA ASP A 132 5.68 -9.20 -19.30
C ASP A 132 5.40 -8.18 -18.20
N THR A 133 6.38 -8.00 -17.31
CA THR A 133 6.29 -7.05 -16.19
C THR A 133 6.23 -5.60 -16.68
N LYS A 134 6.82 -5.28 -17.84
CA LYS A 134 6.80 -3.92 -18.38
C LYS A 134 5.42 -3.52 -18.87
N ASP A 135 4.67 -4.46 -19.44
CA ASP A 135 3.29 -4.23 -19.84
C ASP A 135 2.38 -3.98 -18.62
N LEU A 136 2.55 -4.76 -17.55
CA LEU A 136 1.84 -4.51 -16.29
C LEU A 136 2.16 -3.13 -15.71
N HIS A 137 3.45 -2.77 -15.62
CA HIS A 137 3.87 -1.46 -15.09
C HIS A 137 3.25 -0.31 -15.90
N ARG A 138 3.26 -0.40 -17.24
CA ARG A 138 2.66 0.60 -18.12
C ARG A 138 1.15 0.72 -17.90
N ARG A 139 0.44 -0.39 -17.73
CA ARG A 139 -1.00 -0.39 -17.43
C ARG A 139 -1.31 0.27 -16.08
N ILE A 140 -0.48 0.04 -15.07
CA ILE A 140 -0.59 0.68 -13.77
C ILE A 140 -0.34 2.19 -13.90
N GLU A 141 0.81 2.59 -14.44
CA GLU A 141 1.21 3.98 -14.61
C GLU A 141 0.15 4.80 -15.38
N SER A 142 -0.37 4.25 -16.49
CA SER A 142 -1.37 4.95 -17.30
C SER A 142 -2.77 4.98 -16.70
N GLY A 143 -3.09 4.07 -15.78
CA GLY A 143 -4.39 3.98 -15.11
C GLY A 143 -4.50 4.85 -13.86
N LEU A 144 -3.37 5.21 -13.24
CA LEU A 144 -3.31 6.13 -12.11
C LEU A 144 -3.34 7.55 -12.62
N ILE A 145 -4.51 8.18 -12.59
CA ILE A 145 -4.74 9.46 -13.27
C ILE A 145 -5.29 10.56 -12.36
N SER A 146 -5.57 10.27 -11.10
CA SER A 146 -6.23 11.19 -10.18
C SER A 146 -5.50 11.41 -8.85
N PHE A 147 -5.62 12.64 -8.33
CA PHE A 147 -5.34 13.02 -6.96
C PHE A 147 -6.64 13.23 -6.20
N ASN A 148 -6.63 12.97 -4.90
CA ASN A 148 -7.53 13.63 -3.97
C ASN A 148 -6.74 14.56 -3.04
N ARG A 149 -7.16 15.81 -2.92
CA ARG A 149 -6.48 16.85 -2.13
C ARG A 149 -7.44 17.39 -1.09
N ILE A 150 -7.11 17.25 0.18
CA ILE A 150 -8.00 17.59 1.29
C ILE A 150 -7.29 18.61 2.19
N GLY A 151 -8.03 19.59 2.69
CA GLY A 151 -7.52 20.59 3.64
C GLY A 151 -6.55 21.63 3.08
N PHE A 152 -6.37 21.67 1.76
CA PHE A 152 -5.72 22.80 1.09
C PHE A 152 -6.69 23.95 0.90
N LYS A 153 -6.19 25.13 0.52
CA LYS A 153 -7.05 26.26 0.11
C LYS A 153 -8.09 25.81 -0.92
N PRO A 154 -9.31 26.40 -0.95
CA PRO A 154 -10.40 25.92 -1.80
C PRO A 154 -10.05 25.73 -3.28
N ALA A 155 -9.20 26.60 -3.85
CA ALA A 155 -8.75 26.51 -5.25
C ALA A 155 -7.85 25.28 -5.55
N TYR A 156 -7.35 24.60 -4.52
CA TYR A 156 -6.43 23.46 -4.61
C TYR A 156 -7.00 22.17 -4.02
N SER A 157 -8.21 22.21 -3.46
CA SER A 157 -8.86 21.04 -2.85
C SER A 157 -9.74 20.29 -3.85
N GLY A 158 -10.02 19.03 -3.53
CA GLY A 158 -10.87 18.14 -4.32
C GLY A 158 -10.11 17.25 -5.29
N VAL A 159 -10.88 16.39 -5.96
CA VAL A 159 -10.37 15.42 -6.95
C VAL A 159 -9.88 16.14 -8.19
N GLN A 160 -8.73 15.74 -8.69
CA GLN A 160 -8.10 16.34 -9.87
C GLN A 160 -7.39 15.29 -10.72
N SER A 161 -7.28 15.51 -12.03
CA SER A 161 -6.35 14.71 -12.82
C SER A 161 -4.88 15.07 -12.54
N ILE A 162 -4.00 14.07 -12.46
CA ILE A 162 -2.54 14.27 -12.35
C ILE A 162 -1.93 15.00 -13.56
N ARG A 163 -2.66 15.02 -14.69
CA ARG A 163 -2.23 15.65 -15.95
C ARG A 163 -2.46 17.15 -15.96
N GLU A 164 -3.27 17.67 -15.05
CA GLU A 164 -3.52 19.11 -14.94
C GLU A 164 -2.29 19.84 -14.39
N ASN A 165 -2.19 21.13 -14.71
CA ASN A 165 -1.07 21.97 -14.29
C ASN A 165 -1.48 22.91 -13.13
N THR A 166 -1.65 22.35 -11.94
CA THR A 166 -1.93 23.11 -10.70
C THR A 166 -0.73 23.20 -9.76
N GLY A 167 0.42 22.69 -10.19
CA GLY A 167 1.63 22.53 -9.37
C GLY A 167 1.63 21.25 -8.53
N PHE A 168 0.47 20.64 -8.27
CA PHE A 168 0.40 19.29 -7.74
C PHE A 168 0.81 18.31 -8.83
N LYS A 169 1.75 17.42 -8.49
CA LYS A 169 2.24 16.36 -9.35
C LYS A 169 2.46 15.11 -8.52
N GLY A 170 2.40 13.98 -9.18
CA GLY A 170 2.74 12.70 -8.59
C GLY A 170 2.84 11.67 -9.67
N ALA A 171 3.76 10.75 -9.44
CA ALA A 171 4.18 9.78 -10.42
C ALA A 171 4.55 8.49 -9.70
N ILE A 172 4.33 7.38 -10.40
CA ILE A 172 4.81 6.07 -10.02
C ILE A 172 5.52 5.47 -11.23
N ASN A 173 6.74 4.99 -11.01
CA ASN A 173 7.48 4.25 -12.02
C ASN A 173 8.33 3.16 -11.36
N TRP A 174 9.01 2.35 -12.17
CA TRP A 174 9.97 1.35 -11.70
C TRP A 174 11.33 1.63 -12.31
N ASN A 175 12.36 1.59 -11.47
CA ASN A 175 13.73 1.69 -11.96
C ASN A 175 14.22 0.35 -12.57
N GLU A 176 15.44 0.34 -13.09
CA GLU A 176 16.04 -0.86 -13.71
C GLU A 176 16.19 -2.05 -12.77
N SER A 177 16.30 -1.79 -11.46
CA SER A 177 16.36 -2.80 -10.41
C SER A 177 14.98 -3.36 -10.02
N GLY A 178 13.89 -2.80 -10.58
CA GLY A 178 12.52 -3.17 -10.24
C GLY A 178 12.03 -2.58 -8.91
N GLU A 179 12.72 -1.57 -8.36
CA GLU A 179 12.20 -0.80 -7.21
C GLU A 179 11.15 0.18 -7.71
N LEU A 180 10.03 0.29 -7.00
CA LEU A 180 9.00 1.28 -7.27
C LEU A 180 9.48 2.63 -6.76
N ILE A 181 9.40 3.63 -7.62
CA ILE A 181 9.67 5.03 -7.33
C ILE A 181 8.32 5.75 -7.29
N TYR A 182 8.01 6.33 -6.14
CA TYR A 182 6.81 7.13 -5.92
C TYR A 182 7.22 8.55 -5.57
N GLU A 183 6.60 9.52 -6.23
CA GLU A 183 6.91 10.92 -6.06
C GLU A 183 5.65 11.76 -5.94
N VAL A 184 5.71 12.81 -5.12
CA VAL A 184 4.67 13.84 -5.03
C VAL A 184 5.30 15.23 -4.90
N THR A 185 4.72 16.21 -5.59
CA THR A 185 4.99 17.64 -5.41
C THR A 185 3.78 18.35 -4.80
N VAL A 186 4.05 19.20 -3.80
CA VAL A 186 3.05 20.06 -3.15
C VAL A 186 3.49 21.51 -3.20
N PRO A 187 2.74 22.40 -3.85
CA PRO A 187 3.04 23.84 -3.82
C PRO A 187 2.82 24.42 -2.41
N PHE A 188 3.81 25.15 -1.88
CA PHE A 188 3.65 25.83 -0.57
C PHE A 188 2.48 26.82 -0.57
N ALA A 189 2.20 27.44 -1.72
CA ALA A 189 1.07 28.36 -1.88
C ALA A 189 -0.30 27.71 -1.67
N ALA A 190 -0.41 26.38 -1.80
CA ALA A 190 -1.67 25.65 -1.66
C ALA A 190 -2.11 25.49 -0.19
N PHE A 191 -1.16 25.55 0.76
CA PHE A 191 -1.46 25.42 2.18
C PHE A 191 -2.33 26.57 2.70
N PRO A 192 -3.21 26.33 3.68
CA PRO A 192 -4.07 27.36 4.26
C PRO A 192 -3.28 28.45 4.99
N THR A 193 -2.12 28.10 5.55
CA THR A 193 -1.17 29.00 6.21
C THR A 193 0.17 28.97 5.49
N ASP A 194 1.04 29.96 5.74
CA ASP A 194 2.42 29.91 5.24
C ASP A 194 3.24 28.91 6.07
N VAL A 195 3.66 27.82 5.43
CA VAL A 195 4.38 26.71 6.07
C VAL A 195 5.82 26.56 5.54
N LYS A 196 6.24 27.43 4.61
CA LYS A 196 7.48 27.25 3.85
C LYS A 196 8.73 27.18 4.75
N ASN A 197 8.77 28.05 5.76
CA ASN A 197 9.86 28.16 6.74
C ASN A 197 9.40 27.68 8.13
N GLN A 198 8.45 26.76 8.18
CA GLN A 198 7.97 26.17 9.42
C GLN A 198 8.40 24.70 9.50
N ASN A 199 8.72 24.27 10.72
CA ASN A 199 8.81 22.85 11.00
C ASN A 199 7.40 22.26 10.93
N MET A 200 7.29 21.08 10.34
CA MET A 200 6.03 20.34 10.26
C MET A 200 6.28 18.86 10.45
N GLU A 201 5.24 18.13 10.79
CA GLU A 201 5.24 16.68 10.72
C GLU A 201 4.65 16.24 9.39
N VAL A 202 5.32 15.33 8.73
CA VAL A 202 4.83 14.70 7.50
C VAL A 202 4.50 13.26 7.84
N GLY A 203 3.24 12.90 7.69
CA GLY A 203 2.72 11.57 7.97
C GLY A 203 2.51 10.82 6.68
N PHE A 204 2.73 9.52 6.72
CA PHE A 204 2.50 8.64 5.59
C PHE A 204 1.61 7.51 6.02
N PHE A 205 0.67 7.16 5.15
CA PHE A 205 -0.20 6.01 5.34
C PHE A 205 -0.36 5.22 4.07
N ILE A 206 -0.17 3.91 4.19
CA ILE A 206 -0.36 2.96 3.11
C ILE A 206 -1.55 2.08 3.50
N GLY A 207 -2.60 2.14 2.68
CA GLY A 207 -3.82 1.41 2.92
C GLY A 207 -3.65 -0.10 2.79
N ALA A 208 -4.52 -0.86 3.46
CA ALA A 208 -4.61 -2.30 3.27
C ALA A 208 -5.34 -2.63 1.96
N VAL A 209 -4.86 -3.67 1.29
CA VAL A 209 -5.58 -4.32 0.18
C VAL A 209 -6.74 -5.10 0.75
N ASP A 210 -7.88 -5.12 0.05
CA ASP A 210 -9.00 -5.93 0.51
C ASP A 210 -8.69 -7.42 0.33
N LYS A 211 -9.02 -8.22 1.34
CA LYS A 211 -8.87 -9.68 1.24
C LYS A 211 -9.82 -10.19 0.17
N PRO A 212 -9.37 -11.09 -0.73
CA PRO A 212 -10.27 -11.78 -1.63
C PRO A 212 -11.38 -12.42 -0.81
N LYS A 213 -12.64 -12.13 -1.15
CA LYS A 213 -13.75 -12.88 -0.56
C LYS A 213 -13.50 -14.34 -0.92
N ALA A 214 -13.34 -15.20 0.10
CA ALA A 214 -13.31 -16.63 -0.14
C ALA A 214 -14.57 -16.95 -0.94
N ALA A 215 -14.41 -17.55 -2.12
CA ALA A 215 -15.55 -18.08 -2.85
C ALA A 215 -16.17 -19.13 -1.93
N THR A 216 -17.20 -18.74 -1.18
CA THR A 216 -18.14 -19.73 -0.69
C THR A 216 -18.69 -20.34 -1.96
N ASN A 217 -18.38 -21.61 -2.20
CA ASN A 217 -19.03 -22.40 -3.24
C ASN A 217 -20.50 -22.58 -2.82
N GLU A 218 -21.28 -21.49 -2.80
CA GLU A 218 -22.74 -21.49 -2.75
C GLU A 218 -23.26 -21.72 -4.17
N GLY A 219 -22.83 -22.84 -4.73
CA GLY A 219 -23.24 -23.37 -6.02
C GLY A 219 -23.31 -24.90 -6.03
N ALA A 220 -23.06 -25.56 -4.90
CA ALA A 220 -23.44 -26.95 -4.71
C ALA A 220 -24.88 -26.96 -4.18
N ALA A 221 -25.84 -27.14 -5.10
CA ALA A 221 -27.17 -27.58 -4.71
C ALA A 221 -27.04 -28.84 -3.84
N PRO A 222 -27.67 -28.91 -2.66
CA PRO A 222 -27.69 -30.15 -1.89
C PRO A 222 -28.55 -31.14 -2.66
N SER A 223 -27.90 -32.09 -3.33
CA SER A 223 -28.55 -33.31 -3.80
C SER A 223 -28.27 -34.40 -2.77
N GLU A 224 -29.01 -34.35 -1.66
CA GLU A 224 -29.19 -35.50 -0.76
C GLU A 224 -30.67 -35.48 -0.34
N GLU A 225 -31.51 -36.32 -0.93
CA GLU A 225 -31.68 -37.74 -0.59
C GLU A 225 -32.78 -37.90 0.45
N GLY A 226 -33.97 -38.25 -0.04
CA GLY A 226 -35.15 -38.49 0.77
C GLY A 226 -36.31 -39.02 -0.05
N GLY A 227 -36.32 -40.34 -0.34
CA GLY A 227 -37.58 -41.08 -0.43
C GLY A 227 -37.90 -41.84 -1.74
N ARG A 228 -37.54 -43.13 -1.71
CA ARG A 228 -38.32 -44.31 -2.13
C ARG A 228 -38.30 -44.81 -3.59
N PRO A 229 -38.43 -46.15 -3.75
CA PRO A 229 -38.02 -46.92 -4.94
C PRO A 229 -39.20 -47.31 -5.84
N MET A 230 -38.94 -47.53 -7.12
CA MET A 230 -39.69 -48.31 -8.13
C MET A 230 -39.01 -47.99 -9.48
N GLY A 231 -38.68 -48.87 -10.40
CA GLY A 231 -39.03 -50.26 -10.65
C GLY A 231 -38.82 -50.47 -12.15
N GLY A 232 -38.21 -51.60 -12.53
CA GLY A 232 -38.30 -52.18 -13.88
C GLY A 232 -37.47 -51.52 -15.00
N GLY A 233 -36.66 -52.31 -15.70
CA GLY A 233 -36.08 -51.84 -16.97
C GLY A 233 -34.88 -52.63 -17.47
N MET A 234 -35.15 -53.79 -18.04
CA MET A 234 -34.23 -54.69 -18.74
C MET A 234 -33.41 -54.03 -19.87
N ARG A 235 -32.30 -54.72 -20.23
CA ARG A 235 -31.50 -54.70 -21.49
C ARG A 235 -30.42 -53.61 -21.60
N GLY A 236 -29.17 -53.92 -21.94
CA GLY A 236 -28.57 -55.16 -22.40
C GLY A 236 -27.26 -54.85 -23.15
N GLY A 237 -26.38 -55.85 -23.26
CA GLY A 237 -25.42 -55.91 -24.36
C GLY A 237 -23.96 -55.53 -24.05
N GLY A 238 -23.21 -56.50 -23.53
CA GLY A 238 -22.15 -57.17 -24.32
C GLY A 238 -20.81 -56.47 -24.60
N GLY A 239 -19.73 -57.17 -24.23
CA GLY A 239 -18.46 -57.19 -24.98
C GLY A 239 -17.29 -56.46 -24.30
N ARG A 240 -16.45 -57.14 -23.49
CA ARG A 240 -15.27 -57.95 -23.85
C ARG A 240 -14.01 -57.16 -24.26
N ARG A 241 -12.94 -57.47 -23.49
CA ARG A 241 -11.49 -57.57 -23.84
C ARG A 241 -10.77 -56.26 -24.15
N GLY A 242 -9.54 -56.02 -23.73
CA GLY A 242 -8.51 -56.77 -23.01
C GLY A 242 -7.40 -55.75 -22.68
N GLY A 243 -6.66 -55.85 -21.59
CA GLY A 243 -5.55 -56.77 -21.44
C GLY A 243 -4.24 -56.06 -21.79
N GLY A 244 -3.39 -55.80 -20.79
CA GLY A 244 -2.06 -55.23 -21.00
C GLY A 244 -1.39 -54.77 -19.70
N ALA A 245 -0.72 -55.70 -19.03
CA ALA A 245 0.11 -55.49 -17.85
C ALA A 245 1.48 -54.85 -18.17
N TYR A 246 2.34 -54.78 -17.16
CA TYR A 246 3.73 -54.27 -17.08
C TYR A 246 3.81 -52.77 -16.73
N GLY A 247 4.45 -52.33 -15.65
CA GLY A 247 5.33 -53.01 -14.72
C GLY A 247 6.47 -52.07 -14.34
N GLY A 248 6.67 -51.86 -13.04
CA GLY A 248 7.96 -51.53 -12.45
C GLY A 248 8.40 -50.06 -12.48
N GLY A 249 8.93 -49.59 -11.35
CA GLY A 249 9.91 -48.51 -11.35
C GLY A 249 9.76 -47.48 -10.25
N SER A 250 10.17 -47.87 -9.04
CA SER A 250 10.48 -46.99 -7.92
C SER A 250 11.21 -45.72 -8.34
N ARG A 251 10.68 -44.54 -8.00
CA ARG A 251 11.47 -43.34 -7.69
C ARG A 251 10.83 -42.57 -6.54
N GLN A 252 11.23 -42.98 -5.36
CA GLN A 252 11.37 -42.12 -4.19
C GLN A 252 12.34 -40.99 -4.56
N ARG A 253 11.83 -39.76 -4.75
CA ARG A 253 12.66 -38.54 -4.80
C ARG A 253 11.81 -37.29 -4.59
N GLY A 254 12.02 -36.60 -3.47
CA GLY A 254 11.77 -35.16 -3.41
C GLY A 254 10.75 -34.64 -2.40
N GLU A 255 10.47 -35.35 -1.32
CA GLU A 255 9.84 -34.77 -0.13
C GLU A 255 10.91 -34.00 0.66
N ASN A 256 11.28 -32.81 0.18
CA ASN A 256 12.00 -31.77 0.93
C ASN A 256 12.15 -30.53 0.04
N GLY A 257 11.16 -29.65 0.10
CA GLY A 257 11.17 -28.37 -0.61
C GLY A 257 10.02 -27.42 -0.24
N GLN A 258 8.95 -27.94 0.36
CA GLN A 258 7.73 -27.16 0.63
C GLN A 258 7.71 -26.36 1.94
N GLN A 259 8.71 -26.49 2.82
CA GLN A 259 8.67 -25.82 4.13
C GLN A 259 9.28 -24.40 4.16
N ARG A 260 9.97 -23.94 3.12
CA ARG A 260 10.53 -22.58 3.09
C ARG A 260 9.68 -21.53 2.36
N SER A 261 8.78 -21.92 1.45
CA SER A 261 7.96 -20.95 0.71
C SER A 261 6.65 -20.56 1.40
N SER A 262 6.13 -21.41 2.30
CA SER A 262 4.85 -21.14 2.99
C SER A 262 4.95 -19.96 3.97
N THR A 263 6.05 -19.86 4.73
CA THR A 263 6.25 -18.77 5.70
C THR A 263 6.50 -17.42 5.00
N SER A 264 7.35 -17.39 3.97
CA SER A 264 7.61 -16.16 3.19
C SER A 264 6.36 -15.64 2.48
N ASN A 265 5.55 -16.53 1.88
CA ASN A 265 4.27 -16.14 1.30
C ASN A 265 3.29 -15.65 2.37
N SER A 266 3.27 -16.25 3.56
CA SER A 266 2.39 -15.81 4.65
C SER A 266 2.74 -14.41 5.18
N LEU A 267 4.03 -14.06 5.24
CA LEU A 267 4.51 -12.75 5.67
C LEU A 267 4.19 -11.67 4.62
N ALA A 268 4.47 -11.94 3.34
CA ALA A 268 4.13 -11.06 2.24
C ALA A 268 2.61 -10.80 2.14
N LEU A 269 1.79 -11.85 2.31
CA LEU A 269 0.33 -11.72 2.36
C LEU A 269 -0.12 -10.89 3.57
N LYS A 270 0.48 -11.13 4.74
CA LYS A 270 0.15 -10.36 5.96
C LYS A 270 0.41 -8.87 5.75
N LYS A 271 1.58 -8.51 5.20
CA LYS A 271 1.95 -7.11 4.90
C LYS A 271 0.93 -6.40 4.02
N MET A 272 0.40 -7.06 2.99
CA MET A 272 -0.61 -6.44 2.10
C MET A 272 -1.95 -6.13 2.79
N TYR A 273 -2.31 -6.87 3.85
CA TYR A 273 -3.64 -6.77 4.48
C TYR A 273 -3.68 -5.97 5.78
N GLU A 274 -2.54 -5.48 6.26
CA GLU A 274 -2.46 -4.63 7.43
C GLU A 274 -2.06 -3.22 6.97
N PRO A 275 -2.81 -2.16 7.32
CA PRO A 275 -2.41 -0.81 6.96
C PRO A 275 -1.17 -0.40 7.76
N GLU A 276 -0.39 0.52 7.22
CA GLU A 276 0.81 1.04 7.87
C GLU A 276 0.79 2.56 7.91
N ALA A 277 1.27 3.13 9.00
CA ALA A 277 1.47 4.57 9.14
C ALA A 277 2.77 4.86 9.89
N PHE A 278 3.41 5.97 9.54
CA PHE A 278 4.53 6.53 10.29
C PHE A 278 4.63 8.03 10.06
N TRP A 279 5.32 8.73 10.96
CA TRP A 279 5.51 10.17 10.92
C TRP A 279 6.99 10.53 10.88
N VAL A 280 7.30 11.61 10.20
CA VAL A 280 8.66 12.16 10.10
C VAL A 280 8.63 13.65 10.35
N GLN A 281 9.63 14.14 11.06
CA GLN A 281 9.75 15.57 11.31
C GLN A 281 10.43 16.23 10.10
N TYR A 282 9.74 17.15 9.43
CA TYR A 282 10.30 18.07 8.44
C TYR A 282 10.78 19.34 9.14
N THR A 283 12.06 19.66 8.97
CA THR A 283 12.67 20.88 9.51
C THR A 283 12.99 21.84 8.37
N SER A 284 12.32 22.99 8.30
CA SER A 284 12.64 23.97 7.24
C SER A 284 14.05 24.53 7.42
N LYS A 285 14.76 24.78 6.30
CA LYS A 285 16.03 25.51 6.32
C LYS A 285 15.84 27.02 6.35
#